data_AF-A0A9N9INT0-F1
#
_entry.id   AF-A0A9N9INT0-F1
#
_cell.length_a   1.000
_cell.length_b   1.000
_cell.length_c   1.000
_cell.angle_alpha   90.00
_cell.angle_beta   90.00
_cell.angle_gamma   90.00
#
_symmetry.space_group_name_H-M   'P 1'
#
loop_
_entity.id
_entity.type
_entity.pdbx_description
1 polymer ?
#
loop_
_entity_poly.entity_id
_entity_poly.type
_entity_poly.pdbx_seq_one_letter_code
_entity_poly.pdbx_strand_id
1 'polypeptide(L)' 'DEANTSMNPKFHDLNRSIVQLIDDFNMVSFLPLNINDEDSITAVLSHVDNALQFSEDQEPKEPKDEFDIEYD' A
#
# COMPACT_ATOMS: atom_id res chain seq x y z
N ASP A 1 -5.18 6.01 -22.57
CA ASP A 1 -6.26 6.74 -23.27
C ASP A 1 -7.63 6.08 -23.21
N GLU A 2 -7.76 4.75 -23.29
CA GLU A 2 -9.06 4.05 -23.18
C GLU A 2 -9.88 4.40 -21.93
N ALA A 3 -9.24 4.58 -20.76
CA ALA A 3 -9.93 4.92 -19.52
C ALA A 3 -10.64 6.29 -19.57
N ASN A 4 -10.10 7.25 -20.30
CA ASN A 4 -10.72 8.58 -20.43
C ASN A 4 -11.89 8.59 -21.43
N THR A 5 -11.92 7.63 -22.37
CA THR A 5 -13.01 7.49 -23.35
C THR A 5 -14.35 7.11 -22.71
N SER A 6 -14.32 6.36 -21.60
CA SER A 6 -15.53 5.94 -20.85
C SER A 6 -15.88 6.87 -19.67
N MET A 7 -15.04 7.86 -19.37
CA MET A 7 -15.23 8.78 -18.24
C MET A 7 -15.69 10.17 -18.69
N ASN A 8 -16.38 10.88 -17.80
CA ASN A 8 -16.87 12.24 -18.07
C ASN A 8 -15.69 13.20 -18.33
N PRO A 9 -15.66 13.92 -19.48
CA PRO A 9 -14.57 14.84 -19.86
C PRO A 9 -14.24 15.91 -18.81
N LYS A 10 -15.22 16.31 -17.99
CA LYS A 10 -15.03 17.30 -16.92
C LYS A 10 -13.93 16.91 -15.92
N PHE A 11 -13.64 15.62 -15.76
CA PHE A 11 -12.68 15.13 -14.76
C PHE A 11 -11.33 14.70 -15.36
N HIS A 12 -11.11 14.85 -16.68
CA HIS A 12 -9.87 14.39 -17.31
C HIS A 12 -8.63 15.11 -16.77
N ASP A 13 -8.71 16.41 -16.50
CA ASP A 13 -7.60 17.19 -15.93
C ASP A 13 -7.29 16.77 -14.48
N LEU A 14 -8.33 16.41 -13.71
CA LEU A 14 -8.18 15.88 -12.35
C LEU A 14 -7.51 14.50 -12.38
N ASN A 15 -7.99 13.60 -13.25
CA ASN A 15 -7.41 12.26 -13.41
C ASN A 15 -5.92 12.36 -13.78
N ARG A 16 -5.56 13.26 -14.70
CA ARG A 16 -4.16 13.51 -15.07
C ARG A 16 -3.33 13.99 -13.88
N SER A 17 -3.86 14.93 -13.09
CA SER A 17 -3.16 15.46 -11.92
C SER A 17 -2.92 14.38 -10.86
N ILE A 18 -3.88 13.47 -10.67
CA ILE A 18 -3.75 12.32 -9.76
C ILE A 18 -2.69 11.34 -10.24
N VAL A 19 -2.69 10.99 -11.53
CA VAL A 19 -1.66 10.10 -12.11
C VAL A 19 -0.27 10.72 -11.96
N GLN A 20 -0.13 12.01 -12.26
CA GLN A 20 1.13 12.73 -12.08
C GLN A 20 1.63 12.65 -10.63
N LEU A 21 0.73 12.82 -9.64
CA LEU A 21 1.09 12.69 -8.23
C LEU A 21 1.57 11.26 -7.89
N ILE A 22 0.87 10.24 -8.39
CA ILE A 22 1.24 8.83 -8.14
C ILE A 22 2.64 8.54 -8.70
N ASP A 23 2.92 9.01 -9.92
CA ASP A 23 4.21 8.83 -10.60
C ASP A 23 5.33 9.64 -9.90
N ASP A 24 5.10 10.92 -9.61
CA ASP A 24 6.10 11.82 -9.02
C ASP A 24 6.58 11.35 -7.64
N PHE A 25 5.69 10.70 -6.87
CA PHE A 25 5.98 10.20 -5.53
C PHE A 25 6.23 8.70 -5.45
N ASN A 26 6.28 7.99 -6.60
CA ASN A 26 6.41 6.53 -6.66
C ASN A 26 5.43 5.79 -5.72
N MET A 27 4.18 6.27 -5.63
CA MET A 27 3.18 5.68 -4.73
C MET A 27 2.77 4.26 -5.16
N VAL A 28 3.08 3.89 -6.41
CA VAL A 28 2.95 2.53 -6.93
C VAL A 28 4.26 2.21 -7.65
N SER A 29 4.99 1.20 -7.18
CA SER A 29 6.21 0.72 -7.83
C SER A 29 6.12 -0.78 -8.08
N PHE A 30 6.68 -1.22 -9.20
CA PHE A 30 6.81 -2.64 -9.49
C PHE A 30 8.07 -3.18 -8.83
N LEU A 31 7.92 -4.25 -8.05
CA LEU A 31 9.05 -4.98 -7.49
C LEU A 31 9.39 -6.15 -8.45
N PRO A 32 10.52 -6.09 -9.17
CA PRO A 32 10.89 -7.16 -10.10
C PRO A 32 11.36 -8.41 -9.34
N LEU A 33 10.91 -9.58 -9.81
CA LEU A 33 11.34 -10.88 -9.32
C LEU A 33 12.43 -11.48 -10.22
N ASN A 34 13.57 -11.83 -9.64
CA ASN A 34 14.61 -12.64 -10.27
C ASN A 34 14.79 -13.95 -9.50
N ILE A 35 14.40 -15.07 -10.11
CA ILE A 35 14.43 -16.39 -9.47
C ILE A 35 15.85 -16.93 -9.22
N ASN A 36 16.87 -16.34 -9.84
CA ASN A 36 18.26 -16.74 -9.64
C ASN A 36 18.96 -15.91 -8.54
N ASP A 37 18.23 -14.97 -7.94
CA ASP A 37 18.73 -14.04 -6.94
C ASP A 37 17.92 -14.18 -5.65
N GLU A 38 18.57 -14.72 -4.62
CA GLU A 38 17.95 -14.99 -3.31
C GLU A 38 17.53 -13.70 -2.61
N ASP A 39 18.26 -12.59 -2.82
CA ASP A 39 17.94 -11.30 -2.24
C ASP A 39 16.65 -10.73 -2.88
N SER A 40 16.48 -10.91 -4.21
CA SER A 40 15.25 -10.54 -4.92
C SER A 40 14.04 -11.31 -4.39
N ILE A 41 14.17 -12.62 -4.18
CA ILE A 41 13.09 -13.46 -3.63
C ILE A 41 12.74 -13.00 -2.21
N THR A 42 13.75 -12.75 -1.39
CA THR A 42 13.58 -12.30 0.01
C THR A 42 12.89 -10.94 0.08
N ALA A 43 13.30 -10.00 -0.77
CA ALA A 43 12.68 -8.68 -0.85
C ALA A 43 11.19 -8.75 -1.25
N VAL A 44 10.86 -9.60 -2.23
CA VAL A 44 9.46 -9.81 -2.65
C VAL A 44 8.63 -10.42 -1.53
N LEU A 45 9.14 -11.45 -0.84
CA LEU A 45 8.44 -12.07 0.28
C LEU A 45 8.18 -11.08 1.42
N SER A 46 9.20 -10.31 1.82
CA SER A 46 9.03 -9.28 2.84
C SER A 46 8.00 -8.22 2.46
N HIS A 47 7.90 -7.87 1.17
CA HIS A 47 6.91 -6.91 0.71
C HIS A 47 5.48 -7.49 0.75
N VAL A 48 5.31 -8.78 0.47
CA VAL A 48 4.04 -9.50 0.63
C VAL A 48 3.62 -9.52 2.09
N ASP A 49 4.53 -9.85 3.01
CA ASP A 49 4.23 -9.89 4.44
C ASP A 49 3.77 -8.52 4.97
N ASN A 50 4.46 -7.44 4.58
CA ASN A 50 4.06 -6.08 4.93
C ASN A 50 2.68 -5.71 4.37
N ALA A 51 2.35 -6.15 3.15
CA ALA A 51 1.04 -5.90 2.55
C ALA A 51 -0.09 -6.65 3.25
N LEU A 52 0.19 -7.86 3.77
CA LEU A 52 -0.79 -8.63 4.54
C LEU A 52 -1.05 -8.00 5.92
N GLN A 53 0.00 -7.56 6.62
CA GLN A 53 -0.10 -6.90 7.93
C GLN A 53 -0.91 -5.59 7.90
N PHE A 54 -0.94 -4.88 6.76
CA PHE A 54 -1.76 -3.66 6.62
C PHE A 54 -3.23 -3.90 6.99
N SER A 55 -3.77 -5.09 6.72
CA SER A 55 -5.17 -5.40 7.02
C SER A 55 -5.45 -5.46 8.52
N GLU A 56 -4.49 -5.94 9.31
CA GLU A 56 -4.55 -6.03 10.77
C GLU A 56 -4.39 -4.64 11.41
N ASP A 57 -3.50 -3.81 10.86
CA ASP A 57 -3.31 -2.42 11.33
C ASP A 57 -4.56 -1.53 11.17
N GLN A 58 -5.48 -1.91 10.28
CA GLN A 58 -6.77 -1.23 10.12
C GLN A 58 -7.80 -1.65 11.18
N GLU A 59 -7.57 -2.71 11.94
CA GLU A 59 -8.49 -3.12 13.00
C GLU A 59 -8.46 -2.14 14.19
N PRO A 60 -9.62 -1.88 14.83
CA PRO A 60 -9.65 -1.09 16.06
C PRO A 60 -8.76 -1.75 17.12
N LYS A 61 -7.78 -1.01 17.61
CA LYS A 61 -6.96 -1.48 18.74
C LYS A 61 -7.87 -1.83 19.90
N GLU A 62 -7.63 -2.98 20.52
CA GLU A 62 -8.37 -3.38 21.70
C GLU A 62 -8.29 -2.25 22.74
N PRO A 63 -9.42 -1.91 23.39
CA PRO A 63 -9.40 -0.94 24.47
C PRO A 63 -8.38 -1.40 25.51
N LYS A 64 -7.53 -0.48 25.98
CA LYS A 64 -6.57 -0.80 27.03
C LYS A 64 -7.35 -1.35 28.22
N ASP A 65 -7.08 -2.58 28.62
CA ASP A 65 -7.62 -3.10 29.87
C ASP A 65 -7.16 -2.17 31.00
N GLU A 66 -8.10 -1.51 31.67
CA GLU A 66 -7.84 -0.58 32.79
C GLU A 66 -7.35 -1.32 34.07
N PHE A 67 -6.74 -2.49 33.94
CA PHE A 67 -6.39 -3.37 35.05
C PHE A 67 -4.93 -3.87 34.98
N ASP A 68 -3.98 -3.00 34.68
CA ASP A 68 -2.64 -3.12 35.28
C ASP A 68 -2.74 -2.71 36.74
N ILE A 69 -3.39 -3.55 37.57
CA ILE A 69 -3.29 -3.43 39.02
C ILE A 69 -1.90 -3.93 39.38
N GLU A 70 -0.97 -2.99 39.52
CA GLU A 70 0.34 -3.19 40.12
C GLU A 70 0.13 -3.67 41.57
N TYR A 71 0.32 -4.98 41.81
CA TYR A 71 0.42 -5.51 43.17
C TYR A 71 1.86 -5.29 43.64
N ASP A 72 2.01 -4.42 44.65
CA ASP A 72 3.25 -4.12 45.39
C ASP A 72 3.89 -5.38 46.00
#